data_AF-J3EYQ3-F1
#
_entry.id   AF-J3EYQ3-F1
#
_cell.length_a   1.000
_cell.length_b   1.000
_cell.length_c   1.000
_cell.angle_alpha   90.00
_cell.angle_beta   90.00
_cell.angle_gamma   90.00
#
_symmetry.space_group_name_H-M   'P 1'
#
loop_
_entity.id
_entity.type
_entity.pdbx_description
1 polymer ?
#
loop_
_entity_poly.entity_id
_entity_poly.type
_entity_poly.pdbx_seq_one_letter_code
_entity_poly.pdbx_strand_id
1 'polypeptide(L)'
;MNLIQEKFSSLFSNFDVTTQPRPDGGILLTLRSTEGRVFKRSISYQQLHAGDQLSWVISAIRRDLAEQASELPQISMLQSQQRFALPTYHTA
;
A
#
# COMPACT_ATOMS: atom_id res chain seq x y z
N MET A 1 8.47 1.36 -24.11
CA MET A 1 8.22 1.60 -22.68
C MET A 1 6.81 1.08 -22.37
N ASN A 2 6.60 0.33 -21.29
CA ASN A 2 5.29 -0.26 -20.97
C ASN A 2 4.42 0.78 -20.24
N LEU A 3 3.20 1.06 -20.73
CA LEU A 3 2.27 2.05 -20.14
C LEU A 3 2.04 1.83 -18.63
N ILE A 4 1.98 0.57 -18.23
CA ILE A 4 1.82 0.20 -16.82
C ILE A 4 3.03 0.61 -16.00
N GLN A 5 4.24 0.38 -16.54
CA GLN A 5 5.48 0.80 -15.88
C GLN A 5 5.54 2.33 -15.76
N GLU A 6 5.23 3.08 -16.82
CA GLU A 6 5.20 4.54 -16.78
C GLU A 6 4.23 5.09 -15.72
N LYS A 7 3.04 4.49 -15.62
CA LYS A 7 2.05 4.83 -14.59
C LYS A 7 2.63 4.62 -13.19
N PHE A 8 3.24 3.47 -12.92
CA PHE A 8 3.86 3.20 -11.62
C PHE A 8 5.08 4.10 -11.35
N SER A 9 5.91 4.39 -12.36
CA SER A 9 7.02 5.34 -12.26
C SER A 9 6.55 6.74 -11.90
N SER A 10 5.42 7.20 -12.46
CA SER A 10 4.83 8.50 -12.11
C SER A 10 4.30 8.52 -10.68
N LEU A 11 3.68 7.44 -10.21
CA LEU A 11 3.10 7.33 -8.86
C LEU A 11 4.16 7.16 -7.75
N PHE A 12 5.31 6.58 -8.08
CA PHE A 12 6.40 6.24 -7.16
C PHE A 12 7.72 6.85 -7.63
N SER A 13 7.72 8.16 -7.92
CA SER A 13 8.84 8.89 -8.54
C SER A 13 10.19 8.80 -7.81
N ASN A 14 10.17 8.48 -6.51
CA ASN A 14 11.38 8.37 -5.69
C ASN A 14 12.04 6.99 -5.78
N PHE A 15 11.47 6.08 -6.57
CA PHE A 15 11.94 4.71 -6.75
C PHE A 15 12.29 4.45 -8.21
N ASP A 16 13.31 3.63 -8.43
CA ASP A 16 13.53 2.98 -9.72
C ASP A 16 12.49 1.86 -9.88
N VAL A 17 11.60 2.04 -10.87
CA VAL A 17 10.42 1.20 -11.07
C VAL A 17 10.62 0.29 -12.27
N THR A 18 10.53 -1.02 -12.02
CA THR A 18 10.57 -2.04 -13.08
C THR A 18 9.36 -2.96 -12.97
N THR A 19 8.89 -3.44 -14.13
CA THR A 19 7.77 -4.38 -14.21
C THR A 19 8.20 -5.59 -15.02
N GLN A 20 7.82 -6.78 -14.54
CA GLN A 20 8.01 -8.03 -15.27
C GLN A 20 6.65 -8.69 -15.51
N PRO A 21 6.30 -9.05 -16.76
CA PRO A 21 5.06 -9.75 -17.03
C PRO A 21 5.06 -11.15 -16.40
N ARG A 22 3.90 -11.59 -15.94
CA ARG A 22 3.69 -12.94 -15.39
C ARG A 22 2.79 -13.77 -16.33
N PRO A 23 2.90 -15.11 -16.33
CA PRO A 23 2.10 -15.97 -17.21
C PRO A 23 0.59 -15.86 -17.01
N ASP A 24 0.13 -15.40 -15.84
CA ASP A 24 -1.28 -15.17 -15.50
C ASP A 24 -1.83 -13.82 -16.03
N GLY A 25 -1.05 -13.10 -16.86
CA GLY A 25 -1.39 -11.76 -17.33
C GLY A 25 -1.20 -10.66 -16.28
N GLY A 26 -0.72 -11.02 -15.09
CA GLY A 26 -0.32 -10.07 -14.06
C GLY A 26 1.08 -9.51 -14.31
N ILE A 27 1.57 -8.74 -13.33
CA ILE A 27 2.95 -8.26 -13.30
C ILE A 27 3.59 -8.53 -11.95
N LEU A 28 4.92 -8.63 -11.95
CA LEU A 28 5.75 -8.41 -10.78
C LEU A 28 6.28 -6.98 -10.84
N LEU A 29 5.80 -6.14 -9.91
CA LEU A 29 6.29 -4.78 -9.71
C LEU A 29 7.51 -4.85 -8.79
N THR A 30 8.60 -4.20 -9.19
CA THR A 30 9.79 -4.00 -8.35
C THR A 30 10.06 -2.50 -8.21
N LEU A 31 10.15 -2.04 -6.97
CA LEU A 31 10.50 -0.67 -6.60
C LEU A 31 11.84 -0.69 -5.88
N ARG A 32 12.83 0.05 -6.38
CA ARG A 32 14.15 0.16 -5.74
C ARG A 32 14.36 1.59 -5.24
N SER A 33 14.60 1.74 -3.94
CA SER A 33 14.96 3.01 -3.31
C SER A 33 16.38 3.42 -3.69
N THR A 34 16.67 4.72 -3.62
CA THR A 34 18.03 5.27 -3.72
C THR A 34 18.98 4.71 -2.65
N GLU A 35 18.45 4.31 -1.49
CA GLU A 35 19.19 3.65 -0.41
C GLU A 35 19.46 2.15 -0.67
N GLY A 36 19.09 1.64 -1.85
CA GLY A 36 19.29 0.23 -2.22
C GLY A 36 18.23 -0.74 -1.69
N ARG A 37 17.23 -0.28 -0.93
CA ARG A 37 16.09 -1.10 -0.50
C ARG A 37 15.26 -1.53 -1.72
N VAL A 38 14.91 -2.81 -1.80
CA VAL A 38 14.12 -3.36 -2.90
C VAL A 38 12.79 -3.91 -2.38
N PHE A 39 11.69 -3.36 -2.87
CA PHE A 39 10.34 -3.83 -2.63
C PHE A 39 9.80 -4.53 -3.87
N LYS A 40 9.20 -5.71 -3.69
CA LYS A 40 8.60 -6.49 -4.78
C LYS A 40 7.16 -6.85 -4.46
N ARG A 41 6.27 -6.68 -5.42
CA ARG A 41 4.86 -7.05 -5.28
C ARG A 41 4.30 -7.66 -6.54
N SER A 42 3.64 -8.82 -6.40
CA SER A 42 2.84 -9.41 -7.46
C SER A 42 1.49 -8.70 -7.56
N ILE A 43 1.11 -8.29 -8.76
CA ILE A 43 -0.20 -7.70 -9.06
C ILE A 43 -0.86 -8.59 -10.11
N SER A 44 -2.07 -9.07 -9.83
CA SER A 44 -2.83 -9.93 -10.74
C SER A 44 -3.39 -9.15 -11.93
N TYR A 45 -3.77 -9.86 -12.99
CA TYR A 45 -4.45 -9.27 -14.14
C TYR A 45 -5.71 -8.48 -13.74
N GLN A 46 -6.55 -9.06 -12.86
CA GLN A 46 -7.78 -8.42 -12.39
C GLN A 46 -7.48 -7.11 -11.65
N GLN A 47 -6.45 -7.10 -10.80
CA GLN A 47 -6.03 -5.89 -10.08
C GLN A 47 -5.47 -4.80 -10.99
N LEU A 48 -4.88 -5.15 -12.13
CA LEU A 48 -4.38 -4.17 -13.10
C LEU A 48 -5.50 -3.55 -13.95
N HIS A 49 -6.55 -4.31 -14.24
CA HIS A 49 -7.57 -3.92 -15.22
C HIS A 49 -8.90 -3.46 -14.59
N ALA A 50 -9.10 -3.65 -13.28
CA ALA A 50 -10.23 -3.09 -12.54
C ALA A 50 -9.80 -1.83 -11.78
N GLY A 51 -10.39 -0.67 -12.13
CA GLY A 51 -9.97 0.65 -11.61
C GLY A 51 -9.97 0.76 -10.07
N ASP A 52 -11.00 0.23 -9.42
CA ASP A 52 -11.11 0.24 -7.95
C ASP A 52 -10.03 -0.64 -7.31
N GLN A 53 -9.80 -1.84 -7.88
CA GLN A 53 -8.77 -2.76 -7.40
C GLN A 53 -7.37 -2.17 -7.57
N LEU A 54 -7.11 -1.51 -8.70
CA LEU A 54 -5.83 -0.85 -8.96
C LEU A 54 -5.58 0.27 -7.93
N SER A 55 -6.61 1.06 -7.63
CA SER A 55 -6.55 2.13 -6.64
C SER A 55 -6.28 1.59 -5.23
N TRP A 56 -6.91 0.46 -4.88
CA TRP A 56 -6.64 -0.25 -3.63
C TRP A 56 -5.21 -0.79 -3.56
N VAL A 57 -4.70 -1.39 -4.64
CA VAL A 57 -3.32 -1.90 -4.74
C VAL A 57 -2.31 -0.77 -4.58
N ILE A 58 -2.50 0.37 -5.26
CA ILE A 58 -1.63 1.54 -5.10
C ILE A 58 -1.62 2.02 -3.64
N SER A 59 -2.80 2.08 -3.02
CA SER A 59 -2.93 2.49 -1.61
C SER A 59 -2.24 1.51 -0.66
N ALA A 60 -2.35 0.21 -0.92
CA ALA A 60 -1.67 -0.82 -0.15
C ALA A 60 -0.14 -0.71 -0.29
N ILE A 61 0.37 -0.54 -1.52
CA ILE A 61 1.82 -0.34 -1.75
C ILE A 61 2.32 0.90 -0.99
N ARG A 62 1.58 2.01 -1.02
CA ARG A 62 1.95 3.22 -0.26
C ARG A 62 2.04 2.96 1.24
N ARG A 63 1.10 2.20 1.81
CA ARG A 63 1.14 1.82 3.22
C ARG A 63 2.34 0.93 3.54
N ASP A 64 2.56 -0.12 2.74
CA ASP A 64 3.68 -1.04 2.95
C ASP A 64 5.04 -0.31 2.88
N LEU A 65 5.19 0.64 1.95
CA LEU A 65 6.39 1.48 1.85
C LEU A 65 6.55 2.43 3.04
N ALA A 66 5.45 2.98 3.56
CA ALA A 66 5.47 3.84 4.75
C ALA A 66 5.80 3.06 6.03
N GLU A 67 5.27 1.84 6.19
CA GLU A 67 5.60 0.93 7.29
C GLU A 67 7.09 0.52 7.26
N GLN A 68 7.68 0.40 6.06
CA GLN A 68 9.12 0.12 5.92
C GLN A 68 10.01 1.35 6.18
N ALA A 69 9.49 2.56 5.97
CA ALA A 69 10.22 3.81 6.14
C ALA A 69 10.08 4.43 7.54
N SER A 70 8.97 4.18 8.23
CA SER A 70 8.63 4.81 9.49
C SER A 70 8.56 3.79 10.61
N GLU A 71 9.39 4.03 11.62
CA GLU A 71 9.05 3.78 13.02
C GLU A 71 7.56 4.12 13.23
N LEU A 72 6.82 3.18 13.81
CA LEU A 72 5.39 3.32 14.10
C LEU A 72 5.06 4.75 14.58
N PRO A 73 4.00 5.40 14.08
CA PRO A 73 3.52 6.60 14.75
C PRO A 73 3.27 6.22 16.21
N GLN A 74 3.92 6.92 17.15
CA GLN A 74 3.70 6.69 18.58
C GLN A 74 2.19 6.71 18.84
N ILE A 75 1.62 5.53 19.12
CA ILE A 75 0.22 5.34 19.53
C ILE A 75 -0.02 5.97 20.91
N SER A 76 0.96 6.70 21.47
CA SER A 76 0.83 7.45 22.72
C SER A 76 -0.26 8.53 22.69
N MET A 77 -0.72 8.98 21.51
CA MET A 77 -1.79 9.98 21.41
C MET A 77 -3.21 9.40 21.21
N LEU A 78 -3.36 8.10 21.01
CA LEU A 78 -4.67 7.46 20.82
C LEU A 78 -5.26 6.85 22.11
N GLN A 79 -4.50 6.84 23.22
CA GLN A 79 -4.96 6.28 24.50
C GLN A 79 -5.91 7.19 25.30
N SER A 80 -6.12 8.47 24.93
CA SER A 80 -7.05 9.33 25.67
C SER A 80 -8.53 9.10 25.34
N GLN A 81 -8.84 8.29 24.31
CA GLN A 81 -10.22 8.10 23.84
C GLN A 81 -10.95 6.88 24.42
N GLN A 82 -10.54 6.37 25.59
CA GLN A 82 -11.36 5.44 26.36
C GLN A 82 -11.71 6.00 27.73
N ARG A 83 -12.98 6.40 27.89
CA ARG A 83 -13.94 5.85 28.86
C ARG A 83 -15.31 6.50 28.61
N PHE A 84 -15.97 6.15 27.52
CA PHE A 84 -17.43 6.28 27.49
C PHE A 84 -17.96 5.21 28.45
N ALA A 85 -18.54 5.63 29.57
CA ALA A 85 -19.16 4.73 30.53
C ALA A 85 -20.22 3.88 29.81
N LEU A 86 -20.15 2.56 29.96
CA LEU A 86 -21.16 1.66 29.42
C LEU A 86 -22.51 1.98 30.10
N PRO A 87 -23.60 2.17 29.34
CA PRO A 87 -24.91 2.42 29.94
C PRO A 87 -25.34 1.19 30.73
N THR A 88 -25.70 1.41 32.00
CA THR A 88 -26.27 0.37 32.86
C THR A 88 -27.79 0.45 32.73
N TYR A 89 -28.44 -0.64 32.32
CA TYR A 89 -29.89 -0.70 32.23
C TYR A 89 -30.49 -0.76 33.64
N HIS A 90 -31.30 0.23 34.00
CA HIS A 90 -32.19 0.14 35.16
C HIS A 90 -33.53 -0.43 34.71
N THR A 91 -33.89 -1.61 35.22
CA THR A 91 -35.26 -2.15 35.11
C THR A 91 -36.06 -1.59 36.30
N ALA A 92 -37.17 -0.91 36.00
CA ALA A 92 -38.17 -0.51 36.99
C ALA A 92 -39.47 -1.28 36.73
#